data_AF-A0A9W4TTP5-F1
#
_entry.id   AF-A0A9W4TTP5-F1
#
_cell.length_a   1.000
_cell.length_b   1.000
_cell.length_c   1.000
_cell.angle_alpha   90.00
_cell.angle_beta   90.00
_cell.angle_gamma   90.00
#
_symmetry.space_group_name_H-M   'P 1'
#
loop_
_entity.id
_entity.type
_entity.pdbx_description
1 polymer ?
#
loop_
_entity_poly.entity_id
_entity_poly.type
_entity_poly.pdbx_seq_one_letter_code
_entity_poly.pdbx_strand_id
1 'polypeptide(L)'
;MKLFFFLSVALATTNIEPYIIGQDIPFDCIQRNIDTGEHIFEQNKIVYGPPPKCLESSKPLTFKYGIEQDFNCTITITDELYHLFQLYLHEDVPFSCRIPLSSEHMSIEKGGTSIPFTFNLRGSLSDSHLDIDPNLNVLFTPFQNSFVSAIAYSSSLNTTRVVIGDKLTLHFASRWNLHKNIKECT
;
A
#
# COMPACT_ATOMS: atom_id res chain seq x y z
N MET A 1 12.18 -34.46 -39.49
CA MET A 1 12.91 -34.22 -38.24
C MET A 1 12.43 -32.88 -37.66
N LYS A 2 11.52 -32.91 -36.67
CA LYS A 2 10.94 -31.70 -36.06
C LYS A 2 11.91 -31.17 -35.01
N LEU A 3 12.49 -30.00 -35.24
CA LEU A 3 13.33 -29.31 -34.27
C LEU A 3 12.42 -28.51 -33.32
N PHE A 4 12.26 -28.97 -32.08
CA PHE A 4 11.65 -28.20 -31.02
C PHE A 4 12.67 -27.15 -30.53
N PHE A 5 12.41 -25.88 -30.81
CA PHE A 5 13.10 -24.78 -30.15
C PHE A 5 12.54 -24.65 -28.73
N PHE A 6 13.28 -25.08 -27.72
CA PHE A 6 13.06 -24.66 -26.34
C PHE A 6 13.50 -23.20 -26.23
N LEU A 7 12.53 -22.28 -26.24
CA LEU A 7 12.78 -20.89 -25.86
C LEU A 7 13.01 -20.88 -24.35
N SER A 8 14.28 -20.88 -23.92
CA SER A 8 14.63 -20.61 -22.53
C SER A 8 14.29 -19.15 -22.26
N VAL A 9 13.22 -18.91 -21.49
CA VAL A 9 12.97 -17.58 -20.92
C VAL A 9 14.08 -17.35 -19.90
N ALA A 10 15.13 -16.63 -20.30
CA ALA A 10 16.07 -16.09 -19.34
C ALA A 10 15.29 -15.12 -18.45
N LEU A 11 15.06 -15.47 -17.18
CA LEU A 11 14.68 -14.48 -16.18
C LEU A 11 15.79 -13.43 -16.19
N ALA A 12 15.48 -12.22 -16.64
CA ALA A 12 16.36 -11.09 -16.45
C ALA A 12 16.64 -11.00 -14.94
N THR A 13 17.86 -11.34 -14.53
CA THR A 13 18.30 -11.16 -13.14
C THR A 13 18.48 -9.67 -12.95
N THR A 14 17.38 -8.97 -12.66
CA THR A 14 17.45 -7.61 -12.10
C THR A 14 18.31 -7.74 -10.84
N ASN A 15 19.42 -7.01 -10.79
CA ASN A 15 20.30 -6.97 -9.63
C ASN A 15 19.52 -6.26 -8.51
N ILE A 16 18.78 -7.03 -7.71
CA ILE A 16 17.91 -6.52 -6.66
C ILE A 16 18.78 -6.34 -5.41
N GLU A 17 18.98 -5.09 -4.99
CA GLU A 17 19.49 -4.83 -3.65
C GLU A 17 18.45 -5.30 -2.61
N PRO A 18 18.84 -6.21 -1.68
CA PRO A 18 17.93 -6.80 -0.72
C PRO A 18 17.52 -5.81 0.38
N TYR A 19 16.32 -5.99 0.94
CA TYR A 19 15.91 -5.27 2.14
C TYR A 19 16.58 -5.85 3.39
N ILE A 20 16.94 -4.95 4.31
CA ILE A 20 17.47 -5.31 5.63
C ILE A 20 16.32 -5.36 6.64
N ILE A 21 16.32 -6.35 7.53
CA ILE A 21 15.30 -6.45 8.59
C ILE A 21 15.32 -5.17 9.44
N GLY A 22 14.14 -4.58 9.64
CA GLY A 22 13.95 -3.32 10.36
C GLY A 22 14.11 -2.05 9.53
N GLN A 23 14.54 -2.17 8.27
CA GLN A 23 14.58 -1.07 7.32
C GLN A 23 13.16 -0.55 7.05
N ASP A 24 13.03 0.77 6.94
CA ASP A 24 11.77 1.40 6.53
C ASP A 24 11.49 1.05 5.05
N ILE A 25 10.25 0.65 4.78
CA ILE A 25 9.78 0.31 3.45
C ILE A 25 9.27 1.60 2.78
N PRO A 26 9.97 2.15 1.78
CA PRO A 26 9.44 3.27 1.02
C PRO A 26 8.28 2.77 0.15
N PHE A 27 7.17 3.50 0.11
CA PHE A 27 6.09 3.23 -0.82
C PHE A 27 5.42 4.53 -1.23
N ASP A 28 4.92 4.57 -2.46
CA ASP A 28 4.23 5.72 -3.01
C ASP A 28 2.85 5.29 -3.52
N CYS A 29 1.88 6.19 -3.39
CA CYS A 29 0.49 5.96 -3.76
C CYS A 29 0.11 6.77 -4.99
N ILE A 30 -0.78 6.21 -5.80
CA ILE A 30 -1.31 6.88 -7.00
C ILE A 30 -1.96 8.19 -6.58
N GLN A 31 -1.57 9.28 -7.24
CA GLN A 31 -2.23 10.58 -7.06
C GLN A 31 -3.45 10.65 -7.98
N ARG A 32 -4.58 11.08 -7.42
CA ARG A 32 -5.87 11.10 -8.10
C ARG A 32 -6.50 12.48 -8.05
N ASN A 33 -7.26 12.80 -9.08
CA ASN A 33 -8.13 13.97 -9.04
C ASN A 33 -9.23 13.74 -7.99
N ILE A 34 -9.42 14.72 -7.11
CA ILE A 34 -10.30 14.61 -5.94
C ILE A 34 -11.79 14.50 -6.30
N ASP A 35 -12.20 15.09 -7.43
CA ASP A 35 -13.60 15.18 -7.85
C ASP A 35 -14.05 13.94 -8.62
N THR A 36 -13.13 13.31 -9.36
CA THR A 36 -13.43 12.23 -10.33
C THR A 36 -12.79 10.89 -9.99
N GLY A 37 -11.75 10.89 -9.15
CA GLY A 37 -10.92 9.72 -8.90
C GLY A 37 -9.99 9.34 -10.04
N GLU A 38 -9.97 10.06 -11.16
CA GLU A 38 -9.07 9.79 -12.29
C GLU A 38 -7.60 9.92 -11.89
N HIS A 39 -6.72 9.17 -12.56
CA HIS A 39 -5.28 9.28 -12.36
C HIS A 39 -4.78 10.66 -12.78
N ILE A 40 -3.88 11.23 -11.98
CA ILE A 40 -3.10 12.39 -12.41
C ILE A 40 -1.94 11.89 -13.28
N PHE A 41 -1.79 12.48 -14.46
CA PHE A 41 -0.72 12.13 -15.40
C PHE A 41 0.28 13.28 -15.56
N GLU A 42 1.56 12.93 -15.57
CA GLU A 42 2.65 13.82 -15.98
C GLU A 42 3.49 13.08 -17.04
N GLN A 43 3.71 13.72 -18.20
CA GLN A 43 4.44 13.11 -19.32
C GLN A 43 3.93 11.71 -19.71
N ASN A 44 2.61 11.51 -19.73
CA ASN A 44 1.92 10.23 -19.99
C ASN A 44 2.25 9.11 -18.99
N LYS A 45 2.73 9.43 -17.78
CA LYS A 45 2.92 8.49 -16.68
C LYS A 45 2.03 8.86 -15.51
N ILE A 46 1.50 7.85 -14.82
CA ILE A 46 0.73 8.06 -13.58
C ILE A 46 1.66 8.70 -12.55
N VAL A 47 1.19 9.75 -11.91
CA VAL A 47 1.89 10.42 -10.82
C VAL A 47 1.70 9.63 -9.53
N TYR A 48 2.82 9.40 -8.84
CA TYR A 48 2.85 8.77 -7.52
C TYR A 48 3.37 9.79 -6.51
N GLY A 49 2.84 9.73 -5.30
CA GLY A 49 3.21 10.62 -4.20
C GLY A 49 3.27 9.87 -2.87
N PRO A 50 3.84 10.50 -1.84
CA PRO A 50 3.98 9.87 -0.53
C PRO A 50 2.59 9.59 0.08
N PRO A 51 2.48 8.56 0.93
CA PRO A 51 1.26 8.33 1.70
C PRO A 51 1.01 9.47 2.70
N PRO A 52 -0.20 9.53 3.30
CA PRO A 52 -0.52 10.50 4.33
C PRO A 52 0.53 10.53 5.46
N LYS A 53 0.82 11.75 5.95
CA LYS A 53 1.78 11.95 7.04
C LYS A 53 1.14 11.62 8.38
N CYS A 54 1.83 10.84 9.20
CA CYS A 54 1.44 10.58 10.58
C CYS A 54 1.83 11.78 11.45
N LEU A 55 0.89 12.32 12.22
CA LEU A 55 1.10 13.48 13.09
C LEU A 55 2.14 13.20 14.18
N GLU A 56 2.20 11.97 14.68
CA GLU A 56 3.11 11.56 15.75
C GLU A 56 4.59 11.63 15.35
N SER A 57 4.89 11.24 14.11
CA SER A 57 6.26 11.19 13.59
C SER A 57 6.60 12.38 12.68
N SER A 58 5.59 13.13 12.21
CA SER A 58 5.72 14.12 11.14
C SER A 58 6.32 13.56 9.84
N LYS A 59 6.26 12.23 9.66
CA LYS A 59 6.75 11.52 8.47
C LYS A 59 5.58 10.84 7.74
N PRO A 60 5.70 10.59 6.42
CA PRO A 60 4.77 9.71 5.72
C PRO A 60 4.63 8.36 6.43
N LEU A 61 3.43 7.77 6.37
CA LEU A 61 3.18 6.40 6.84
C LEU A 61 4.27 5.45 6.31
N THR A 62 4.86 4.65 7.20
CA THR A 62 5.93 3.71 6.84
C THR A 62 5.81 2.42 7.64
N PHE A 63 6.28 1.33 7.06
CA PHE A 63 6.32 0.00 7.66
C PHE A 63 7.77 -0.49 7.73
N LYS A 64 8.05 -1.43 8.62
CA LYS A 64 9.39 -2.00 8.78
C LYS A 64 9.49 -3.38 8.14
N TYR A 65 10.49 -3.57 7.30
CA TYR A 65 10.73 -4.84 6.62
C TYR A 65 11.06 -5.96 7.62
N GLY A 66 10.38 -7.09 7.51
CA GLY A 66 10.58 -8.27 8.35
C GLY A 66 10.20 -8.13 9.82
N ILE A 67 9.52 -7.05 10.22
CA ILE A 67 9.09 -6.83 11.60
C ILE A 67 7.56 -6.85 11.68
N GLU A 68 7.03 -7.72 12.53
CA GLU A 68 5.63 -7.63 12.96
C GLU A 68 5.49 -6.48 13.97
N GLN A 69 4.66 -5.49 13.66
CA GLN A 69 4.46 -4.33 14.52
C GLN A 69 2.99 -3.92 14.55
N ASP A 70 2.56 -3.50 15.74
CA ASP A 70 1.31 -2.78 15.95
C ASP A 70 1.65 -1.32 16.23
N PHE A 71 1.06 -0.40 15.47
CA PHE A 71 1.36 1.02 15.62
C PHE A 71 0.19 1.90 15.17
N ASN A 72 0.21 3.14 15.62
CA ASN A 72 -0.80 4.13 15.29
C ASN A 72 -0.23 5.18 14.34
N CYS A 73 -1.06 5.67 13.43
CA CYS A 73 -0.77 6.81 12.59
C CYS A 73 -1.99 7.73 12.58
N THR A 74 -1.87 8.90 13.18
CA THR A 74 -2.94 9.89 13.13
C THR A 74 -2.78 10.78 11.92
N ILE A 75 -3.84 10.91 11.12
CA ILE A 75 -3.89 11.78 9.95
C ILE A 75 -4.95 12.85 10.14
N THR A 76 -4.71 14.04 9.59
CA THR A 76 -5.75 15.08 9.51
C THR A 76 -6.58 14.85 8.26
N ILE A 77 -7.90 14.84 8.43
CA ILE A 77 -8.86 14.74 7.33
C ILE A 77 -8.92 16.09 6.63
N THR A 78 -8.09 16.28 5.62
CA THR A 78 -8.16 17.45 4.73
C THR A 78 -9.35 17.31 3.78
N ASP A 79 -9.70 18.40 3.11
CA ASP A 79 -10.71 18.41 2.04
C ASP A 79 -10.42 17.35 0.96
N GLU A 80 -9.19 17.36 0.43
CA GLU A 80 -8.70 16.35 -0.51
C GLU A 80 -8.83 14.92 0.03
N LEU A 81 -8.38 14.67 1.27
CA LEU A 81 -8.42 13.32 1.83
C LEU A 81 -9.84 12.84 2.07
N TYR A 82 -10.74 13.74 2.48
CA TYR A 82 -12.16 13.45 2.68
C TYR A 82 -12.80 12.99 1.37
N HIS A 83 -12.61 13.73 0.28
CA HIS A 83 -13.14 13.38 -1.04
C HIS A 83 -12.52 12.11 -1.62
N LEU A 84 -11.21 11.90 -1.45
CA LEU A 84 -10.57 10.64 -1.83
C LEU A 84 -11.11 9.45 -1.04
N PHE A 85 -11.35 9.62 0.27
CA PHE A 85 -11.90 8.55 1.10
C PHE A 85 -13.34 8.21 0.74
N GLN A 86 -14.14 9.17 0.26
CA GLN A 86 -15.46 8.86 -0.32
C GLN A 86 -15.32 7.86 -1.48
N LEU A 87 -14.42 8.15 -2.42
CA LEU A 87 -14.18 7.29 -3.58
C LEU A 87 -13.63 5.90 -3.17
N TYR A 88 -12.76 5.86 -2.17
CA TYR A 88 -12.19 4.60 -1.66
C TYR A 88 -13.22 3.74 -0.93
N LEU A 89 -14.03 4.33 -0.04
CA LEU A 89 -15.06 3.61 0.71
C LEU A 89 -16.23 3.17 -0.18
N HIS A 90 -16.50 3.91 -1.25
CA HIS A 90 -17.49 3.55 -2.26
C HIS A 90 -16.94 2.54 -3.30
N GLU A 91 -15.64 2.23 -3.24
CA GLU A 91 -14.94 1.32 -4.16
C GLU A 91 -14.98 1.76 -5.64
N ASP A 92 -15.21 3.06 -5.90
CA ASP A 92 -15.15 3.62 -7.25
C ASP A 92 -13.74 3.55 -7.82
N VAL A 93 -12.75 3.73 -6.94
CA VAL A 93 -11.34 3.60 -7.25
C VAL A 93 -10.57 3.00 -6.06
N PRO A 94 -9.53 2.19 -6.31
CA PRO A 94 -8.75 1.62 -5.22
C PRO A 94 -7.74 2.62 -4.66
N PHE A 95 -7.51 2.56 -3.34
CA PHE A 95 -6.36 3.18 -2.69
C PHE A 95 -5.11 2.33 -2.94
N SER A 96 -4.52 2.53 -4.12
CA SER A 96 -3.39 1.74 -4.62
C SER A 96 -2.06 2.45 -4.49
N CYS A 97 -1.09 1.71 -3.96
CA CYS A 97 0.30 2.12 -3.83
C CYS A 97 1.23 1.08 -4.46
N ARG A 98 2.49 1.47 -4.61
CA ARG A 98 3.57 0.64 -5.14
C ARG A 98 4.73 0.61 -4.15
N ILE A 99 5.32 -0.56 -3.97
CA ILE A 99 6.53 -0.74 -3.16
C ILE A 99 7.65 -1.21 -4.09
N PRO A 100 8.85 -0.61 -4.04
CA PRO A 100 9.96 -1.09 -4.85
C PRO A 100 10.34 -2.52 -4.47
N LEU A 101 10.68 -3.33 -5.46
CA LEU A 101 11.18 -4.68 -5.23
C LEU A 101 12.62 -4.67 -4.68
N SER A 102 13.37 -3.59 -4.92
CA SER A 102 14.74 -3.40 -4.45
C SER A 102 14.84 -2.25 -3.47
N SER A 103 15.64 -2.44 -2.43
CA SER A 103 15.94 -1.43 -1.41
C SER A 103 16.79 -0.26 -1.93
N GLU A 104 17.33 -0.37 -3.16
CA GLU A 104 18.09 0.70 -3.81
C GLU A 104 17.27 1.99 -3.89
N HIS A 105 17.90 3.11 -3.54
CA HIS A 105 17.25 4.41 -3.60
C HIS A 105 16.77 4.74 -5.03
N MET A 106 15.48 5.09 -5.12
CA MET A 106 14.76 5.37 -6.37
C MET A 106 14.83 4.23 -7.40
N SER A 107 14.84 2.97 -6.95
CA SER A 107 14.92 1.80 -7.84
C SER A 107 13.86 1.82 -8.94
N ILE A 108 12.62 2.20 -8.62
CA ILE A 108 11.52 2.30 -9.60
C ILE A 108 11.83 3.31 -10.71
N GLU A 109 12.30 4.50 -10.33
CA GLU A 109 12.60 5.58 -11.31
C GLU A 109 13.82 5.25 -12.17
N LYS A 110 14.71 4.39 -11.69
CA LYS A 110 15.83 3.82 -12.45
C LYS A 110 15.43 2.64 -13.37
N GLY A 111 14.13 2.33 -13.47
CA GLY A 111 13.60 1.24 -14.29
C GLY A 111 13.46 -0.09 -13.55
N GLY A 112 13.56 -0.08 -12.21
CA GLY A 112 13.32 -1.23 -11.35
C GLY A 112 11.83 -1.58 -11.23
N THR A 113 11.57 -2.81 -10.82
CA THR A 113 10.21 -3.33 -10.65
C THR A 113 9.61 -2.92 -9.31
N SER A 114 8.30 -2.73 -9.27
CA SER A 114 7.52 -2.53 -8.05
C SER A 114 6.44 -3.59 -7.88
N ILE A 115 6.04 -3.85 -6.64
CA ILE A 115 4.90 -4.71 -6.31
C ILE A 115 3.70 -3.87 -5.85
N PRO A 116 2.46 -4.33 -6.05
CA PRO A 116 1.28 -3.61 -5.62
C PRO A 116 1.10 -3.68 -4.10
N PHE A 117 0.64 -2.57 -3.52
CA PHE A 117 0.20 -2.47 -2.14
C PHE A 117 -1.10 -1.69 -2.07
N THR A 118 -2.20 -2.37 -1.81
CA THR A 118 -3.54 -1.76 -1.82
C THR A 118 -4.12 -1.72 -0.42
N PHE A 119 -4.82 -0.64 -0.09
CA PHE A 119 -5.60 -0.47 1.13
C PHE A 119 -7.08 -0.65 0.81
N ASN A 120 -7.73 -1.63 1.44
CA ASN A 120 -9.17 -1.84 1.37
C ASN A 120 -9.80 -1.33 2.66
N LEU A 121 -10.45 -0.17 2.57
CA LEU A 121 -11.03 0.51 3.72
C LEU A 121 -12.51 0.15 3.82
N ARG A 122 -12.97 -0.24 5.00
CA ARG A 122 -14.39 -0.43 5.26
C ARG A 122 -14.96 0.81 5.95
N GLY A 123 -16.16 1.18 5.54
CA GLY A 123 -16.89 2.30 6.11
C GLY A 123 -18.23 2.52 5.42
N SER A 124 -18.85 3.66 5.72
CA SER A 124 -20.06 4.14 5.05
C SER A 124 -20.00 5.63 4.81
N LEU A 125 -20.66 6.06 3.75
CA LEU A 125 -20.81 7.47 3.40
C LEU A 125 -22.13 8.01 3.94
N SER A 126 -22.09 9.24 4.43
CA SER A 126 -23.27 10.06 4.72
C SER A 126 -23.10 11.42 4.05
N ASP A 127 -24.21 12.16 3.89
CA ASP A 127 -24.20 13.49 3.26
C ASP A 127 -23.28 14.50 3.98
N SER A 128 -23.00 14.29 5.27
CA SER A 128 -22.27 15.25 6.12
C SER A 128 -21.01 14.70 6.78
N HIS A 129 -20.75 13.39 6.67
CA HIS A 129 -19.62 12.74 7.34
C HIS A 129 -19.31 11.38 6.70
N LEU A 130 -18.14 10.85 7.05
CA LEU A 130 -17.75 9.47 6.75
C LEU A 130 -17.70 8.69 8.06
N ASP A 131 -18.14 7.44 8.02
CA ASP A 131 -17.88 6.48 9.09
C ASP A 131 -16.81 5.51 8.60
N ILE A 132 -15.62 5.53 9.18
CA ILE A 132 -14.47 4.72 8.72
C ILE A 132 -14.06 3.74 9.81
N ASP A 133 -13.77 2.49 9.47
CA ASP A 133 -13.08 1.59 10.39
C ASP A 133 -11.59 1.96 10.48
N PRO A 134 -11.11 2.46 11.64
CA PRO A 134 -9.71 2.86 11.78
C PRO A 134 -8.74 1.68 11.93
N ASN A 135 -9.23 0.46 12.16
CA ASN A 135 -8.38 -0.69 12.45
C ASN A 135 -8.04 -1.42 11.16
N LEU A 136 -6.76 -1.55 10.86
CA LEU A 136 -6.24 -2.09 9.62
C LEU A 136 -5.23 -3.20 9.92
N ASN A 137 -5.47 -4.38 9.37
CA ASN A 137 -4.43 -5.40 9.26
C ASN A 137 -3.63 -5.15 7.99
N VAL A 138 -2.31 -5.36 8.05
CA VAL A 138 -1.42 -5.27 6.90
C VAL A 138 -0.68 -6.59 6.77
N LEU A 139 -0.73 -7.19 5.60
CA LEU A 139 -0.05 -8.46 5.31
C LEU A 139 0.99 -8.25 4.23
N PHE A 140 2.24 -8.56 4.55
CA PHE A 140 3.34 -8.64 3.59
C PHE A 140 3.65 -10.09 3.27
N THR A 141 3.86 -10.42 1.99
CA THR A 141 4.31 -11.74 1.56
C THR A 141 5.79 -11.66 1.16
N PRO A 142 6.73 -12.13 2.01
CA PRO A 142 8.15 -12.12 1.70
C PRO A 142 8.47 -13.14 0.62
N PHE A 143 9.49 -12.82 -0.19
CA PHE A 143 10.09 -13.73 -1.16
C PHE A 143 11.57 -13.43 -1.25
N GLN A 144 12.40 -14.42 -0.90
CA GLN A 144 13.84 -14.23 -0.74
C GLN A 144 14.13 -13.07 0.22
N ASN A 145 14.92 -12.07 -0.22
CA ASN A 145 15.25 -10.88 0.56
C ASN A 145 14.44 -9.64 0.14
N SER A 146 13.23 -9.84 -0.38
CA SER A 146 12.25 -8.80 -0.71
C SER A 146 10.82 -9.32 -0.45
N PHE A 147 9.80 -8.71 -1.05
CA PHE A 147 8.40 -9.14 -0.98
C PHE A 147 7.76 -9.16 -2.37
N VAL A 148 6.76 -10.01 -2.55
CA VAL A 148 6.03 -10.19 -3.83
C VAL A 148 4.66 -9.54 -3.83
N SER A 149 4.08 -9.31 -2.66
CA SER A 149 2.79 -8.66 -2.52
C SER A 149 2.62 -8.06 -1.12
N ALA A 150 1.79 -7.02 -1.05
CA ALA A 150 1.34 -6.44 0.21
C ALA A 150 -0.13 -6.04 0.09
N ILE A 151 -0.87 -6.12 1.20
CA ILE A 151 -2.28 -5.69 1.26
C ILE A 151 -2.60 -5.17 2.66
N ALA A 152 -3.38 -4.11 2.73
CA ALA A 152 -3.96 -3.59 3.96
C ALA A 152 -5.48 -3.69 3.87
N TYR A 153 -6.15 -4.05 4.96
CA TYR A 153 -7.60 -4.20 4.99
C TYR A 153 -8.18 -3.92 6.37
N SER A 154 -9.37 -3.33 6.43
CA SER A 154 -10.07 -3.06 7.69
C SER A 154 -10.37 -4.35 8.46
N SER A 155 -10.16 -4.35 9.77
CA SER A 155 -10.13 -5.56 10.60
C SER A 155 -11.02 -5.55 11.85
N SER A 156 -11.80 -4.50 12.08
CA SER A 156 -12.73 -4.40 13.23
C SER A 156 -14.18 -4.58 12.78
N LEU A 157 -15.15 -4.15 13.59
CA LEU A 157 -16.54 -3.79 13.20
C LEU A 157 -16.88 -2.34 13.58
N ASN A 158 -16.00 -1.67 14.32
CA ASN A 158 -16.23 -0.34 14.85
C ASN A 158 -15.81 0.71 13.82
N THR A 159 -16.69 1.67 13.55
CA THR A 159 -16.39 2.83 12.72
C THR A 159 -16.24 4.10 13.57
N THR A 160 -15.49 5.06 13.06
CA THR A 160 -15.32 6.39 13.62
C THR A 160 -15.89 7.39 12.63
N ARG A 161 -16.81 8.23 13.12
CA ARG A 161 -17.34 9.36 12.37
C ARG A 161 -16.26 10.42 12.19
N VAL A 162 -16.07 10.90 10.97
CA VAL A 162 -15.14 11.98 10.65
C VAL A 162 -15.74 12.99 9.67
N VAL A 163 -15.33 14.26 9.82
CA VAL A 163 -15.56 15.35 8.86
C VAL A 163 -14.23 16.04 8.52
N ILE A 164 -14.26 16.96 7.55
CA ILE A 164 -13.09 17.78 7.20
C ILE A 164 -12.61 18.56 8.43
N GLY A 165 -11.31 18.49 8.70
CA GLY A 165 -10.65 19.09 9.85
C GLY A 165 -10.43 18.14 11.03
N ASP A 166 -11.12 16.99 11.06
CA ASP A 166 -10.94 16.01 12.12
C ASP A 166 -9.59 15.32 12.05
N LYS A 167 -9.22 14.66 13.16
CA LYS A 167 -8.04 13.78 13.23
C LYS A 167 -8.52 12.35 13.32
N LEU A 168 -8.10 11.53 12.37
CA LEU A 168 -8.38 10.09 12.36
C LEU A 168 -7.11 9.33 12.75
N THR A 169 -7.16 8.60 13.86
CA THR A 169 -6.08 7.68 14.23
C THR A 169 -6.32 6.33 13.59
N LEU A 170 -5.47 5.93 12.66
CA LEU A 170 -5.47 4.59 12.09
C LEU A 170 -4.61 3.66 12.96
N HIS A 171 -5.15 2.48 13.25
CA HIS A 171 -4.50 1.43 14.04
C HIS A 171 -4.04 0.32 13.10
N PHE A 172 -2.74 0.18 12.92
CA PHE A 172 -2.15 -0.81 12.02
C PHE A 172 -1.63 -2.01 12.79
N ALA A 173 -2.02 -3.20 12.35
CA ALA A 173 -1.41 -4.47 12.76
C ALA A 173 -0.71 -5.10 11.56
N SER A 174 0.60 -4.92 11.45
CA SER A 174 1.40 -5.45 10.35
C SER A 174 1.94 -6.84 10.67
N ARG A 175 1.71 -7.77 9.75
CA ARG A 175 2.07 -9.18 9.87
C ARG A 175 2.74 -9.66 8.59
N TRP A 176 3.53 -10.71 8.71
CA TRP A 176 4.27 -11.30 7.59
C TRP A 176 3.76 -12.71 7.33
N ASN A 177 3.29 -12.96 6.11
CA ASN A 177 2.92 -14.30 5.67
C ASN A 177 4.19 -15.11 5.37
N LEU A 178 4.85 -15.59 6.42
CA LEU A 178 5.95 -16.51 6.27
C LEU A 178 5.36 -17.81 5.69
N HIS A 179 5.58 -18.06 4.40
CA HIS A 179 5.23 -19.32 3.72
C HIS A 179 5.89 -20.51 4.46
N LYS A 180 5.29 -20.96 5.55
CA LYS A 180 5.54 -22.27 6.14
C LYS A 180 4.71 -23.22 5.29
N ASN A 181 5.39 -23.99 4.45
CA ASN A 181 4.89 -25.13 3.66
C ASN A 181 3.37 -25.31 3.76
N ILE A 182 2.62 -24.77 2.80
CA ILE A 182 1.21 -25.14 2.60
C ILE A 182 1.23 -26.59 2.10
N LYS A 183 1.38 -27.52 3.04
CA LYS A 183 0.82 -28.85 2.92
C LYS A 183 -0.53 -28.77 3.60
N GLU A 184 -1.56 -29.25 2.89
CA GLU A 184 -2.93 -29.45 3.37
C GLU A 184 -3.84 -28.21 3.29
N CYS A 185 -4.33 -27.95 2.08
CA CYS A 185 -5.76 -27.79 1.89
C CYS A 185 -6.24 -29.03 1.14
N THR A 186 -6.70 -30.04 1.87
CA THR A 186 -7.48 -31.18 1.36
C THR A 186 -8.97 -30.91 1.53
#